data_AF-A0A923CV90-F1
#
_entry.id   AF-A0A923CV90-F1
#
_cell.length_a   1.000
_cell.length_b   1.000
_cell.length_c   1.000
_cell.angle_alpha   90.00
_cell.angle_beta   90.00
_cell.angle_gamma   90.00
#
_symmetry.space_group_name_H-M   'P 1'
#
loop_
_entity.id
_entity.type
_entity.pdbx_description
1 polymer ?
#
loop_
_entity_poly.entity_id
_entity_poly.type
_entity_poly.pdbx_seq_one_letter_code
_entity_poly.pdbx_strand_id
1 'polypeptide(L)'
;MEKQNLLKYLEEGLRSVLCMNIDPATQESINAAIAMFIIEDASKYTEQELITKFSSMEKGLTLFIEYLEASIIPDKTTYTIH
;
A
#
# COMPACT_ATOMS: atom_id res chain seq x y z
N MET A 1 18.77 -10.98 -0.67
CA MET A 1 18.21 -10.24 0.48
C MET A 1 16.83 -10.84 0.68
N GLU A 2 16.53 -11.52 1.78
CA GLU A 2 15.30 -12.33 1.86
C GLU A 2 14.04 -11.52 1.56
N LYS A 3 13.10 -12.08 0.77
CA LYS A 3 11.81 -11.45 0.40
C LYS A 3 11.09 -10.77 1.57
N GLN A 4 11.10 -11.39 2.75
CA GLN A 4 10.48 -10.83 3.96
C GLN A 4 11.13 -9.52 4.41
N ASN A 5 12.46 -9.41 4.25
CA ASN A 5 13.16 -8.16 4.54
C ASN A 5 12.77 -7.07 3.54
N LEU A 6 12.63 -7.39 2.25
CA LEU A 6 12.18 -6.40 1.25
C LEU A 6 10.77 -5.88 1.53
N LEU A 7 9.84 -6.77 1.88
CA LEU A 7 8.47 -6.37 2.26
C LEU A 7 8.48 -5.47 3.50
N LYS A 8 9.32 -5.78 4.49
CA LYS A 8 9.49 -4.94 5.67
C LYS A 8 10.07 -3.56 5.33
N TYR A 9 11.11 -3.50 4.49
CA TYR A 9 11.68 -2.22 4.04
C TYR A 9 10.65 -1.36 3.30
N LEU A 10 9.81 -1.98 2.47
CA LEU A 10 8.71 -1.30 1.78
C LEU A 10 7.69 -0.75 2.78
N GLU A 11 7.27 -1.57 3.74
CA GLU A 11 6.33 -1.15 4.80
C GLU A 11 6.87 0.06 5.58
N GLU A 12 8.12 -0.01 6.05
CA GLU A 12 8.75 1.05 6.82
C GLU A 12 8.93 2.33 5.98
N GLY A 13 9.30 2.20 4.71
CA GLY A 13 9.41 3.32 3.78
C GLY A 13 8.09 4.05 3.59
N LEU A 14 7.02 3.31 3.27
CA LEU A 14 5.68 3.86 3.11
C LEU A 14 5.19 4.56 4.39
N ARG A 15 5.38 3.93 5.56
CA ARG A 15 5.02 4.55 6.84
C ARG A 15 5.81 5.83 7.10
N SER A 16 7.11 5.84 6.81
CA SER A 16 7.95 7.02 7.06
C SER A 16 7.50 8.23 6.23
N VAL A 17 6.98 8.01 5.02
CA VAL A 17 6.52 9.11 4.15
C VAL A 17 5.07 9.48 4.43
N LEU A 18 4.19 8.49 4.53
CA LEU A 18 2.75 8.71 4.63
C LEU A 18 2.29 9.04 6.05
N CYS A 19 3.06 8.73 7.08
CA CYS A 19 2.68 9.03 8.47
C CYS A 19 3.43 10.24 9.04
N MET A 20 4.19 10.98 8.22
CA MET A 20 4.94 12.13 8.69
C MET A 20 3.99 13.31 8.99
N ASN A 21 3.94 13.76 10.24
CA ASN A 21 3.15 14.91 10.70
C ASN A 21 1.63 14.81 10.51
N ILE A 22 1.06 13.59 10.58
CA ILE A 22 -0.39 13.39 10.53
C ILE A 22 -0.92 13.07 11.92
N ASP A 23 -2.17 13.41 12.19
CA ASP A 23 -2.87 13.05 13.42
C ASP A 23 -2.83 11.52 13.68
N PRO A 24 -2.76 11.09 14.96
CA PRO A 24 -2.70 9.68 15.32
C PRO A 24 -3.86 8.81 14.81
N ALA A 25 -5.09 9.33 14.74
CA ALA A 25 -6.23 8.55 14.22
C ALA A 25 -6.09 8.27 12.71
N THR A 26 -5.62 9.26 11.97
CA THR A 26 -5.32 9.13 10.53
C THR A 26 -4.11 8.24 10.30
N GLN A 27 -3.08 8.35 11.14
CA GLN A 27 -1.90 7.51 11.10
C GLN A 27 -2.23 6.02 11.32
N GLU A 28 -3.13 5.70 12.24
CA GLU A 28 -3.58 4.32 12.47
C GLU A 28 -4.25 3.74 11.22
N SER A 29 -5.14 4.51 10.59
CA SER A 29 -5.83 4.11 9.36
C SER A 29 -4.86 3.88 8.19
N ILE A 30 -3.88 4.77 8.02
CA ILE A 30 -2.84 4.63 6.99
C ILE A 30 -1.94 3.43 7.28
N ASN A 31 -1.52 3.21 8.53
CA ASN A 31 -0.71 2.06 8.91
C ASN A 31 -1.43 0.74 8.63
N ALA A 32 -2.74 0.67 8.90
CA ALA A 32 -3.55 -0.50 8.60
C ALA A 32 -3.65 -0.74 7.09
N ALA A 33 -3.87 0.32 6.30
CA ALA A 33 -3.92 0.22 4.84
C ALA A 33 -2.58 -0.23 4.23
N ILE A 34 -1.45 0.27 4.74
CA ILE A 34 -0.12 -0.19 4.32
C ILE A 34 0.06 -1.67 4.67
N ALA A 35 -0.30 -2.11 5.89
CA ALA A 35 -0.18 -3.51 6.26
C ALA A 35 -1.01 -4.43 5.35
N MET A 36 -2.25 -4.04 5.01
CA MET A 36 -3.08 -4.78 4.06
C MET A 36 -2.45 -4.80 2.67
N PHE A 37 -1.95 -3.67 2.16
CA PHE A 37 -1.23 -3.63 0.88
C PHE A 37 -0.05 -4.62 0.85
N ILE A 38 0.74 -4.68 1.92
CA ILE A 38 1.88 -5.60 2.01
C ILE A 38 1.43 -7.06 1.98
N ILE A 39 0.37 -7.40 2.72
CA ILE A 39 -0.13 -8.78 2.84
C ILE A 39 -0.89 -9.21 1.58
N GLU A 40 -1.76 -8.36 1.06
CA GLU A 40 -2.72 -8.72 0.01
C GLU A 40 -2.17 -8.49 -1.38
N ASP A 41 -1.29 -7.51 -1.60
CA ASP A 41 -0.73 -7.23 -2.93
C ASP A 41 0.78 -7.51 -2.99
N ALA A 42 1.58 -6.79 -2.18
CA ALA A 42 3.03 -6.84 -2.31
C ALA A 42 3.61 -8.25 -2.05
N SER A 43 2.99 -9.02 -1.16
CA SER A 43 3.40 -10.40 -0.85
C SER A 43 3.29 -11.35 -2.05
N LYS A 44 2.52 -11.02 -3.09
CA LYS A 44 2.36 -11.85 -4.30
C LYS A 44 3.57 -11.76 -5.21
N TYR A 45 4.32 -10.66 -5.16
CA TYR A 45 5.49 -10.45 -6.01
C TYR A 45 6.66 -11.36 -5.61
N THR A 46 7.49 -11.72 -6.59
CA THR A 46 8.79 -12.35 -6.37
C THR A 46 9.81 -11.35 -5.83
N GLU A 47 10.96 -11.83 -5.34
CA GLU A 47 12.05 -10.97 -4.85
C GLU A 47 12.51 -9.95 -5.93
N GLN A 48 12.69 -10.42 -7.16
CA GLN A 48 13.10 -9.57 -8.29
C GLN A 48 12.03 -8.55 -8.68
N GLU A 49 10.75 -8.94 -8.65
CA GLU A 49 9.65 -8.02 -8.90
C GLU A 49 9.56 -6.95 -7.83
N LEU A 50 9.74 -7.29 -6.55
CA LEU A 50 9.78 -6.33 -5.46
C LEU A 50 10.90 -5.31 -5.68
N ILE A 51 12.11 -5.76 -6.02
CA ILE A 51 13.26 -4.87 -6.30
C ILE A 51 12.96 -3.95 -7.49
N THR A 52 12.31 -4.45 -8.54
CA THR A 52 12.07 -3.70 -9.78
C THR A 52 10.89 -2.73 -9.66
N LYS A 53 9.79 -3.17 -9.05
CA LYS A 53 8.55 -2.40 -8.87
C LYS A 53 8.71 -1.34 -7.78
N PHE A 54 9.45 -1.66 -6.71
CA PHE A 54 9.74 -0.76 -5.60
C PHE A 54 11.16 -0.22 -5.64
N SER A 55 11.76 -0.13 -6.83
CA SER A 55 13.12 0.39 -7.05
C SER A 55 13.28 1.85 -6.59
N SER A 56 12.17 2.55 -6.39
CA SER A 56 12.11 3.97 -6.05
C SER A 56 10.87 4.24 -5.23
N MET A 57 10.97 5.21 -4.32
CA MET A 57 9.87 5.55 -3.42
C MET A 57 8.61 6.00 -4.16
N GLU A 58 8.77 6.78 -5.23
CA GLU A 58 7.66 7.24 -6.07
C GLU A 58 6.85 6.08 -6.64
N LYS A 59 7.51 5.05 -7.18
CA LYS A 59 6.82 3.86 -7.71
C LYS A 59 6.10 3.07 -6.62
N GLY A 60 6.70 2.96 -5.44
CA GLY A 60 6.07 2.30 -4.31
C GLY A 60 4.80 3.02 -3.84
N LEU A 61 4.84 4.36 -3.83
CA LEU A 61 3.67 5.19 -3.55
C LEU A 61 2.61 5.05 -4.65
N THR A 62 3.00 5.03 -5.92
CA THR A 62 2.05 4.81 -7.03
C THR A 62 1.32 3.48 -6.86
N LEU A 63 2.04 2.38 -6.62
CA LEU A 63 1.42 1.06 -6.44
C LEU A 63 0.52 1.00 -5.20
N PHE A 64 0.90 1.68 -4.12
CA PHE A 64 0.06 1.79 -2.94
C PHE A 64 -1.22 2.59 -3.21
N ILE A 65 -1.14 3.69 -3.96
CA ILE A 65 -2.32 4.47 -4.36
C ILE A 65 -3.21 3.66 -5.30
N GLU A 66 -2.64 2.95 -6.29
CA GLU A 66 -3.39 2.06 -7.18
C GLU A 66 -4.13 0.96 -6.39
N TYR A 67 -3.48 0.39 -5.38
CA TYR A 67 -4.10 -0.56 -4.47
C TYR A 67 -5.28 0.07 -3.70
N LEU A 68 -5.11 1.28 -3.19
CA LEU A 68 -6.19 2.01 -2.52
C LEU A 68 -7.34 2.30 -3.48
N GLU A 69 -7.07 2.80 -4.69
CA GLU A 69 -8.10 3.08 -5.68
C GLU A 69 -8.88 1.81 -6.09
N ALA A 70 -8.20 0.68 -6.24
CA ALA A 70 -8.83 -0.61 -6.49
C ALA A 70 -9.68 -1.09 -5.30
N SER A 71 -9.25 -0.80 -4.07
CA SER A 71 -9.96 -1.14 -2.83
C SER A 71 -11.12 -0.18 -2.52
N ILE A 72 -11.04 1.06 -3.00
CA ILE A 72 -12.05 2.12 -2.89
C ILE A 72 -12.98 2.12 -4.11
N ILE A 73 -13.19 0.98 -4.77
CA ILE A 73 -14.39 0.79 -5.60
C ILE A 73 -15.49 0.24 -4.69
N PRO A 74 -16.29 1.08 -3.98
CA PRO A 74 -17.61 0.67 -3.63
C PRO A 74 -18.37 0.52 -4.95
N ASP A 75 -18.98 -0.65 -5.13
CA ASP A 75 -20.02 -0.98 -6.08
C ASP A 75 -20.66 0.29 -6.71
N LYS A 76 -20.17 0.68 -7.90
CA LYS A 76 -20.79 1.74 -8.72
C LYS A 76 -22.08 1.19 -9.37
N THR A 77 -22.96 0.51 -8.63
CA THR A 77 -24.19 -0.08 -9.18
C THR A 77 -25.33 -0.27 -8.16
N THR A 78 -25.57 0.67 -7.23
CA THR A 78 -26.87 0.72 -6.53
C THR A 78 -27.40 2.15 -6.34
N TYR A 79 -27.58 2.88 -7.44
CA TYR A 79 -28.55 3.97 -7.50
C TYR A 79 -29.68 3.61 -8.47
N THR A 80 -30.48 2.60 -8.12
CA THR A 80 -31.87 2.55 -8.58
C THR A 80 -32.69 3.37 -7.62
N ILE A 81 -32.91 4.62 -8.01
CA ILE A 81 -33.95 5.49 -7.48
C ILE A 81 -35.29 4.79 -7.78
N HIS A 82 -36.05 4.42 -6.74
CA HIS A 82 -37.45 4.00 -6.86
C HIS A 82 -38.36 5.22 -6.79
#